data_AF-A0A9P0DZE7-F1
#
_entry.id   AF-A0A9P0DZE7-F1
#
_cell.length_a   1.000
_cell.length_b   1.000
_cell.length_c   1.000
_cell.angle_alpha   90.00
_cell.angle_beta   90.00
_cell.angle_gamma   90.00
#
_symmetry.space_group_name_H-M   'P 1'
#
loop_
_entity.id
_entity.type
_entity.pdbx_description
1 polymer ?
#
loop_
_entity_poly.entity_id
_entity_poly.type
_entity_poly.pdbx_seq_one_letter_code
_entity_poly.pdbx_strand_id
1 'polypeptide(L)'
;MFKLLVISCLVACAYGNSAGAPEDSCDDMTPKHPADPQKSPFPYKVTVNRNQVRAGENVEITVGGGRTFKGFLLQVRGGNKAVGQFQNGGGDKYWKTIKCHDNDKSTATHKNATEKKNLKLIWKAPSAPGKYTVYATVAQDGGTFWAYHPTETINVVA
;
A
#
# COMPACT_ATOMS: atom_id res chain seq x y z
N MET A 1 -46.57 21.56 22.20
CA MET A 1 -45.34 20.85 22.60
C MET A 1 -45.06 19.77 21.55
N PHE A 2 -43.79 19.40 21.36
CA PHE A 2 -43.19 18.47 20.38
C PHE A 2 -42.84 19.03 18.98
N LYS A 3 -41.58 19.48 18.84
CA LYS A 3 -40.87 19.54 17.56
C LYS A 3 -40.15 18.20 17.37
N LEU A 4 -40.59 17.37 16.43
CA LEU A 4 -39.82 16.19 16.00
C LEU A 4 -38.67 16.67 15.11
N LEU A 5 -37.45 16.61 15.63
CA LEU A 5 -36.22 16.85 14.88
C LEU A 5 -35.81 15.52 14.25
N VAL A 6 -36.23 15.31 12.99
CA VAL A 6 -35.82 14.15 12.21
C VAL A 6 -34.36 14.36 11.82
N ILE A 7 -33.46 13.81 12.63
CA ILE A 7 -32.04 13.71 12.30
C ILE A 7 -31.94 12.61 11.24
N SER A 8 -32.03 13.01 9.97
CA SER A 8 -31.70 12.17 8.82
C SER A 8 -30.20 11.90 8.87
N CYS A 9 -29.82 10.79 9.50
CA CYS A 9 -28.46 10.28 9.49
C CYS A 9 -28.12 9.89 8.05
N LEU A 10 -27.46 10.80 7.33
CA LEU A 10 -26.79 10.51 6.06
C LEU A 10 -25.66 9.53 6.36
N VAL A 11 -25.99 8.26 6.47
CA VAL A 11 -25.00 7.18 6.41
C VAL A 11 -24.47 7.21 4.98
N ALA A 12 -23.39 7.95 4.78
CA ALA A 12 -22.60 7.83 3.57
C ALA A 12 -22.10 6.38 3.53
N CYS A 13 -22.78 5.53 2.75
CA CYS A 13 -22.27 4.23 2.35
C CYS A 13 -21.00 4.49 1.55
N ALA A 14 -19.88 4.64 2.24
CA ALA A 14 -18.62 4.84 1.60
C ALA A 14 -18.22 3.50 0.99
N TYR A 15 -18.22 3.49 -0.33
CA TYR A 15 -17.79 2.36 -1.14
C TYR A 15 -16.30 2.16 -0.91
N GLY A 16 -15.93 1.23 -0.03
CA GLY A 16 -14.56 0.75 0.05
C GLY A 16 -14.17 0.22 -1.33
N ASN A 17 -13.16 0.83 -1.97
CA ASN A 17 -12.78 0.47 -3.33
C ASN A 17 -12.13 -0.92 -3.35
N SER A 18 -12.96 -1.93 -3.60
CA SER A 18 -12.51 -3.32 -3.72
C SER A 18 -11.55 -3.51 -4.89
N ALA A 19 -11.53 -2.59 -5.86
CA ALA A 19 -10.69 -2.67 -7.05
C ALA A 19 -9.28 -2.04 -6.87
N GLY A 20 -8.96 -1.50 -5.69
CA GLY A 20 -7.65 -0.91 -5.37
C GLY A 20 -7.71 0.56 -4.98
N ALA A 21 -6.58 1.10 -4.51
CA ALA A 21 -6.45 2.50 -4.14
C ALA A 21 -6.42 3.43 -5.37
N PRO A 22 -7.04 4.62 -5.28
CA PRO A 22 -6.87 5.71 -6.25
C PRO A 22 -5.50 6.41 -6.15
N GLU A 23 -5.11 7.15 -7.18
CA GLU A 23 -3.85 7.93 -7.23
C GLU A 23 -3.82 9.11 -6.24
N ASP A 24 -4.97 9.60 -5.78
CA ASP A 24 -5.03 10.64 -4.74
C ASP A 24 -4.56 10.14 -3.34
N SER A 25 -4.34 8.82 -3.20
CA SER A 25 -3.84 8.19 -1.98
C SER A 25 -2.31 8.11 -1.98
N CYS A 26 -1.64 8.61 -3.02
CA CYS A 26 -0.20 8.46 -3.19
C CYS A 26 0.63 9.09 -2.07
N ASP A 27 0.19 10.24 -1.53
CA ASP A 27 0.97 11.01 -0.56
C ASP A 27 0.75 10.52 0.88
N ASP A 28 -0.51 10.46 1.31
CA ASP A 28 -0.93 10.07 2.67
C ASP A 28 -0.99 8.55 2.88
N MET A 29 -0.96 7.76 1.79
CA MET A 29 -1.18 6.32 1.78
C MET A 29 -2.42 5.88 2.57
N THR A 30 -3.44 6.73 2.65
CA THR A 30 -4.63 6.49 3.47
C THR A 30 -5.76 5.97 2.58
N PRO A 31 -6.36 4.80 2.91
CA PRO A 31 -7.54 4.31 2.22
C PRO A 31 -8.67 5.33 2.22
N LYS A 32 -9.32 5.52 1.06
CA LYS A 32 -10.42 6.48 0.89
C LYS A 32 -11.78 5.85 1.23
N HIS A 33 -11.96 5.52 2.51
CA HIS A 33 -13.22 5.05 3.10
C HIS A 33 -13.36 5.64 4.52
N PRO A 34 -14.53 5.56 5.20
CA PRO A 34 -14.88 6.40 6.33
C PRO A 34 -14.42 5.71 7.62
N ALA A 35 -13.13 5.44 7.70
CA ALA A 35 -12.51 4.92 8.90
C ALA A 35 -11.15 5.58 9.07
N ASP A 36 -10.75 5.77 10.33
CA ASP A 36 -9.44 6.31 10.66
C ASP A 36 -8.40 5.18 10.76
N PRO A 37 -7.11 5.48 10.48
CA PRO A 37 -6.04 4.54 10.71
C PRO A 37 -5.99 4.10 12.18
N GLN A 38 -5.71 2.81 12.39
CA GLN A 38 -5.49 2.25 13.72
C GLN A 38 -4.25 2.88 14.36
N LYS A 39 -4.37 3.24 15.64
CA LYS A 39 -3.26 3.78 16.45
C LYS A 39 -2.44 2.69 17.15
N SER A 40 -2.91 1.44 17.08
CA SER A 40 -2.19 0.28 17.63
C SER A 40 -0.92 -0.01 16.81
N PRO A 41 0.06 -0.73 17.38
CA PRO A 41 1.25 -1.13 16.64
C PRO A 41 0.90 -1.86 15.34
N PHE A 42 1.67 -1.59 14.28
CA PHE A 42 1.51 -2.22 12.97
C PHE A 42 1.71 -3.74 13.08
N PRO A 43 0.68 -4.58 12.87
CA PRO A 43 0.74 -6.00 13.21
C PRO A 43 1.28 -6.88 12.07
N TYR A 44 1.66 -6.29 10.94
CA TYR A 44 2.13 -7.00 9.75
C TYR A 44 3.65 -6.88 9.63
N LYS A 45 4.26 -7.91 9.04
CA LYS A 45 5.67 -7.91 8.66
C LYS A 45 5.76 -7.66 7.16
N VAL A 46 6.55 -6.66 6.80
CA VAL A 46 6.98 -6.42 5.42
C VAL A 46 8.46 -6.72 5.38
N THR A 47 8.89 -7.64 4.52
CA THR A 47 10.29 -8.06 4.42
C THR A 47 10.77 -7.94 2.98
N VAL A 48 12.09 -7.76 2.83
CA VAL A 48 12.78 -7.79 1.54
C VAL A 48 13.69 -9.01 1.50
N ASN A 49 13.83 -9.65 0.33
CA ASN A 49 14.78 -10.76 0.18
C ASN A 49 16.25 -10.31 0.18
N ARG A 50 16.50 -9.05 -0.23
CA ARG A 50 17.82 -8.41 -0.25
C ARG A 50 17.65 -6.93 0.09
N ASN A 51 18.48 -6.42 0.99
CA ASN A 51 18.50 -5.01 1.39
C ASN A 51 19.60 -4.20 0.67
N GLN A 52 20.42 -4.83 -0.16
CA GLN A 52 21.36 -4.16 -1.07
C GLN A 52 21.25 -4.76 -2.47
N VAL A 53 21.07 -3.90 -3.47
CA VAL A 53 20.93 -4.28 -4.89
C VAL A 53 21.57 -3.24 -5.80
N ARG A 54 21.84 -3.60 -7.05
CA ARG A 54 22.27 -2.64 -8.08
C ARG A 54 21.07 -1.96 -8.73
N ALA A 55 21.32 -0.81 -9.36
CA ALA A 55 20.34 -0.12 -10.18
C ALA A 55 19.65 -1.07 -11.18
N GLY A 56 18.33 -1.00 -11.26
CA GLY A 56 17.52 -1.84 -12.17
C GLY A 56 17.35 -3.31 -11.78
N GLU A 57 17.98 -3.79 -10.70
CA GLU A 57 17.73 -5.13 -10.18
C GLU A 57 16.35 -5.24 -9.50
N ASN A 58 15.84 -6.46 -9.43
CA ASN A 58 14.58 -6.78 -8.76
C ASN A 58 14.79 -7.19 -7.30
N VAL A 59 13.91 -6.70 -6.44
CA VAL A 59 13.76 -7.08 -5.03
C VAL A 59 12.39 -7.70 -4.84
N GLU A 60 12.33 -8.85 -4.16
CA GLU A 60 11.06 -9.42 -3.69
C GLU A 60 10.70 -8.78 -2.36
N ILE A 61 9.53 -8.15 -2.32
CA ILE A 61 8.92 -7.59 -1.11
C ILE A 61 7.78 -8.53 -0.71
N THR A 62 7.80 -9.03 0.52
CA THR A 62 6.75 -9.89 1.07
C THR A 62 5.97 -9.15 2.15
N VAL A 63 4.64 -9.09 2.02
CA VAL A 63 3.72 -8.62 3.07
C VAL A 63 3.04 -9.83 3.69
N GLY A 64 3.25 -10.02 4.99
CA GLY A 64 2.67 -11.14 5.72
C GLY A 64 2.95 -11.06 7.22
N GLY A 65 3.22 -12.20 7.86
CA GLY A 65 3.71 -12.26 9.25
C GLY A 65 2.74 -11.78 10.33
N GLY A 66 1.49 -11.50 9.99
CA GLY A 66 0.41 -11.09 10.87
C GLY A 66 -0.89 -11.83 10.57
N ARG A 67 -2.01 -11.12 10.66
CA ARG A 67 -3.34 -11.62 10.27
C ARG A 67 -3.48 -11.67 8.75
N THR A 68 -4.58 -12.24 8.27
CA THR A 68 -4.98 -12.01 6.88
C THR A 68 -5.31 -10.53 6.66
N PHE A 69 -5.22 -10.09 5.40
CA PHE A 69 -5.56 -8.73 5.00
C PHE A 69 -6.25 -8.73 3.63
N LYS A 70 -7.10 -7.73 3.41
CA LYS A 70 -7.88 -7.59 2.17
C LYS A 70 -7.33 -6.50 1.27
N GLY A 71 -6.89 -5.39 1.84
CA GLY A 71 -6.33 -4.26 1.12
C GLY A 71 -4.88 -3.98 1.51
N PHE A 72 -4.15 -3.35 0.60
CA PHE A 72 -2.83 -2.82 0.89
C PHE A 72 -2.45 -1.73 -0.10
N LEU A 73 -1.49 -0.88 0.29
CA LEU A 73 -0.77 0.05 -0.57
C LEU A 73 0.72 -0.04 -0.23
N LEU A 74 1.56 -0.24 -1.24
CA LEU A 74 3.01 -0.34 -1.07
C LEU A 74 3.73 0.65 -1.98
N GLN A 75 4.69 1.36 -1.39
CA GLN A 75 5.60 2.25 -2.08
C GLN A 75 7.03 2.01 -1.59
N VAL A 76 8.00 2.24 -2.46
CA VAL A 76 9.40 2.41 -2.06
C VAL A 76 9.72 3.88 -2.31
N ARG A 77 10.10 4.62 -1.26
CA ARG A 77 10.28 6.08 -1.35
C ARG A 77 11.73 6.50 -1.20
N GLY A 78 12.12 7.49 -2.01
CA GLY A 78 13.28 8.35 -1.79
C GLY A 78 12.80 9.73 -1.37
N GLY A 79 12.99 10.10 -0.09
CA GLY A 79 12.27 11.23 0.50
C GLY A 79 10.76 10.99 0.47
N ASN A 80 9.99 11.92 -0.09
CA ASN A 80 8.52 11.82 -0.17
C ASN A 80 7.99 11.24 -1.49
N LYS A 81 8.87 10.80 -2.40
CA LYS A 81 8.49 10.38 -3.76
C LYS A 81 8.64 8.87 -3.92
N ALA A 82 7.63 8.23 -4.51
CA ALA A 82 7.62 6.82 -4.87
C ALA A 82 8.54 6.58 -6.08
N VAL A 83 9.52 5.71 -5.92
CA VAL A 83 10.58 5.44 -6.90
C VAL A 83 10.63 3.96 -7.27
N GLY A 84 11.35 3.66 -8.36
CA GLY A 84 11.37 2.32 -8.94
C GLY A 84 10.00 1.92 -9.47
N GLN A 85 9.84 0.64 -9.77
CA GLN A 85 8.63 0.13 -10.42
C GLN A 85 8.26 -1.26 -9.95
N PHE A 86 7.01 -1.46 -9.54
CA PHE A 86 6.48 -2.78 -9.26
C PHE A 86 6.18 -3.54 -10.55
N GLN A 87 6.55 -4.81 -10.58
CA GLN A 87 6.43 -5.72 -11.72
C GLN A 87 5.42 -6.82 -11.38
N ASN A 88 4.18 -6.70 -11.89
CA ASN A 88 3.12 -7.70 -11.66
C ASN A 88 2.87 -8.62 -12.88
N GLY A 89 3.67 -8.47 -13.95
CA GLY A 89 3.54 -9.26 -15.18
C GLY A 89 2.18 -9.16 -15.89
N GLY A 90 1.30 -8.22 -15.51
CA GLY A 90 -0.07 -8.07 -16.04
C GLY A 90 -1.08 -9.13 -15.59
N GLY A 91 -0.64 -10.29 -15.10
CA GLY A 91 -1.48 -11.46 -14.81
C GLY A 91 -1.82 -11.68 -13.33
N ASP A 92 -1.30 -10.88 -12.40
CA ASP A 92 -1.54 -11.11 -10.97
C ASP A 92 -3.04 -10.99 -10.60
N LYS A 93 -3.54 -12.00 -9.88
CA LYS A 93 -4.94 -12.09 -9.46
C LYS A 93 -5.27 -11.24 -8.24
N TYR A 94 -4.30 -10.83 -7.44
CA TYR A 94 -4.48 -10.20 -6.14
C TYR A 94 -4.13 -8.73 -6.13
N TRP A 95 -3.24 -8.29 -7.02
CA TRP A 95 -2.75 -6.92 -7.02
C TRP A 95 -2.48 -6.35 -8.39
N LYS A 96 -2.42 -5.02 -8.42
CA LYS A 96 -2.13 -4.21 -9.59
C LYS A 96 -1.24 -3.05 -9.18
N THR A 97 -0.82 -2.28 -10.17
CA THR A 97 -0.05 -1.06 -9.95
C THR A 97 -0.86 0.18 -10.29
N ILE A 98 -0.49 1.29 -9.67
CA ILE A 98 -1.00 2.63 -9.99
C ILE A 98 0.19 3.57 -10.18
N LYS A 99 -0.04 4.71 -10.83
CA LYS A 99 0.95 5.76 -10.99
C LYS A 99 0.92 6.66 -9.76
N CYS A 100 2.07 6.90 -9.16
CA CYS A 100 2.25 7.91 -8.13
C CYS A 100 3.46 8.76 -8.46
N HIS A 101 3.34 10.06 -8.19
CA HIS A 101 4.44 11.02 -8.34
C HIS A 101 5.06 11.04 -9.74
N ASP A 102 4.20 11.01 -10.77
CA ASP A 102 4.58 10.95 -12.18
C ASP A 102 5.41 9.73 -12.60
N ASN A 103 5.53 8.73 -11.73
CA ASN A 103 6.26 7.51 -11.98
C ASN A 103 5.30 6.33 -12.17
N ASP A 104 5.28 5.78 -13.39
CA ASP A 104 4.42 4.66 -13.74
C ASP A 104 4.80 3.42 -12.93
N LYS A 105 3.77 2.74 -12.42
CA LYS A 105 3.91 1.51 -11.62
C LYS A 105 4.71 1.68 -10.33
N SER A 106 4.88 2.91 -9.84
CA SER A 106 5.64 3.21 -8.62
C SER A 106 4.96 2.72 -7.33
N THR A 107 3.68 2.36 -7.42
CA THR A 107 2.87 1.94 -6.27
C THR A 107 2.11 0.67 -6.58
N ALA A 108 2.11 -0.28 -5.64
CA ALA A 108 1.31 -1.50 -5.71
C ALA A 108 0.09 -1.42 -4.79
N THR A 109 -1.07 -1.87 -5.27
CA THR A 109 -2.33 -1.91 -4.52
C THR A 109 -3.08 -3.22 -4.77
N HIS A 110 -4.00 -3.60 -3.87
CA HIS A 110 -4.90 -4.73 -4.13
C HIS A 110 -5.76 -4.52 -5.38
N LYS A 111 -6.13 -5.63 -6.05
CA LYS A 111 -7.01 -5.66 -7.23
C LYS A 111 -8.42 -6.15 -6.89
N ASN A 112 -8.56 -6.85 -5.76
CA ASN A 112 -9.81 -7.35 -5.19
C ASN A 112 -9.68 -7.44 -3.66
N ALA A 113 -10.83 -7.62 -3.00
CA ALA A 113 -10.94 -7.82 -1.56
C ALA A 113 -10.68 -9.27 -1.11
N THR A 114 -10.18 -10.14 -1.98
CA THR A 114 -9.83 -11.52 -1.62
C THR A 114 -8.75 -11.51 -0.54
N GLU A 115 -8.92 -12.32 0.49
CA GLU A 115 -7.99 -12.36 1.62
C GLU A 115 -6.60 -12.86 1.20
N LYS A 116 -5.59 -12.23 1.79
CA LYS A 116 -4.17 -12.48 1.53
C LYS A 116 -3.50 -12.77 2.87
N LYS A 117 -2.53 -13.68 2.88
CA LYS A 117 -1.72 -14.02 4.07
C LYS A 117 -0.23 -13.75 3.88
N ASN A 118 0.31 -14.12 2.72
CA ASN A 118 1.70 -13.90 2.34
C ASN A 118 1.72 -13.43 0.88
N LEU A 119 1.61 -12.11 0.68
CA LEU A 119 1.64 -11.53 -0.65
C LEU A 119 3.08 -11.20 -1.03
N LYS A 120 3.54 -11.72 -2.17
CA LYS A 120 4.84 -11.41 -2.73
C LYS A 120 4.69 -10.44 -3.90
N LEU A 121 5.53 -9.42 -3.92
CA LEU A 121 5.58 -8.42 -4.97
C LEU A 121 7.02 -8.26 -5.44
N ILE A 122 7.19 -7.99 -6.72
CA ILE A 122 8.50 -7.70 -7.29
C ILE A 122 8.59 -6.20 -7.51
N TRP A 123 9.64 -5.58 -6.98
CA TRP A 123 9.97 -4.18 -7.18
C TRP A 123 11.32 -4.06 -7.89
N LYS A 124 11.37 -3.28 -8.97
CA LYS A 124 12.57 -2.98 -9.73
C LYS A 124 13.19 -1.68 -9.23
N ALA A 125 14.47 -1.74 -8.85
CA ALA A 125 15.20 -0.60 -8.32
C ALA A 125 15.33 0.55 -9.34
N PRO A 126 15.30 1.82 -8.90
CA PRO A 126 15.56 2.97 -9.77
C PRO A 126 17.02 2.97 -10.27
N SER A 127 17.30 3.82 -11.25
CA SER A 127 18.65 4.04 -11.76
C SER A 127 19.55 4.79 -10.78
N ALA A 128 18.96 5.67 -9.96
CA ALA A 128 19.69 6.47 -8.99
C ALA A 128 20.14 5.62 -7.80
N PRO A 129 21.44 5.58 -7.47
CA PRO A 129 21.93 4.99 -6.22
C PRO A 129 21.38 5.76 -5.01
N GLY A 130 21.21 5.06 -3.90
CA GLY A 130 20.74 5.68 -2.66
C GLY A 130 20.01 4.72 -1.73
N LYS A 131 19.62 5.26 -0.59
CA LYS A 131 18.87 4.55 0.44
C LYS A 131 17.38 4.85 0.29
N TYR A 132 16.57 3.81 0.12
CA TYR A 132 15.13 3.92 -0.10
C TYR A 132 14.35 3.13 0.94
N THR A 133 13.25 3.68 1.42
CA THR A 133 12.43 3.07 2.47
C THR A 133 11.14 2.50 1.89
N VAL A 134 10.83 1.26 2.25
CA VAL A 134 9.54 0.64 1.94
C VAL A 134 8.50 1.21 2.90
N TYR A 135 7.41 1.73 2.36
CA TYR A 135 6.25 2.19 3.11
C TYR A 135 5.05 1.30 2.79
N ALA A 136 4.30 0.94 3.83
CA ALA A 136 3.15 0.07 3.73
C ALA A 136 1.92 0.66 4.43
N THR A 137 0.79 0.53 3.74
CA THR A 137 -0.55 0.58 4.32
C THR A 137 -1.17 -0.79 4.17
N VAL A 138 -1.77 -1.32 5.22
CA VAL A 138 -2.43 -2.63 5.19
C VAL A 138 -3.81 -2.51 5.83
N ALA A 139 -4.83 -2.97 5.10
CA ALA A 139 -6.21 -3.04 5.55
C ALA A 139 -6.58 -4.49 5.83
N GLN A 140 -6.85 -4.80 7.10
CA GLN A 140 -7.38 -6.09 7.51
C GLN A 140 -8.75 -6.31 6.85
N ASP A 141 -9.59 -5.28 6.92
CA ASP A 141 -10.94 -5.21 6.36
C ASP A 141 -11.31 -3.73 6.06
N GLY A 142 -12.55 -3.48 5.66
CA GLY A 142 -13.02 -2.13 5.26
C GLY A 142 -13.16 -1.12 6.41
N GLY A 143 -13.01 -1.54 7.68
CA GLY A 143 -13.04 -0.65 8.83
C GLY A 143 -11.71 -0.61 9.61
N THR A 144 -10.83 -1.59 9.40
CA THR A 144 -9.60 -1.76 10.17
C THR A 144 -8.37 -1.74 9.28
N PHE A 145 -7.56 -0.69 9.39
CA PHE A 145 -6.32 -0.55 8.61
C PHE A 145 -5.25 0.27 9.33
N TRP A 146 -4.01 0.12 8.89
CA TRP A 146 -2.85 0.86 9.34
C TRP A 146 -2.24 1.54 8.13
N ALA A 147 -1.91 2.84 8.22
CA ALA A 147 -1.50 3.64 7.08
C ALA A 147 -0.08 4.20 7.24
N TYR A 148 0.63 4.29 6.11
CA TYR A 148 1.90 5.00 5.96
C TYR A 148 3.00 4.57 6.94
N HIS A 149 3.15 3.26 7.17
CA HIS A 149 4.19 2.73 8.04
C HIS A 149 5.50 2.50 7.29
N PRO A 150 6.63 3.08 7.73
CA PRO A 150 7.95 2.69 7.24
C PRO A 150 8.29 1.27 7.73
N THR A 151 8.89 0.47 6.86
CA THR A 151 9.24 -0.92 7.18
C THR A 151 10.73 -1.16 6.89
N GLU A 152 11.04 -1.73 5.75
CA GLU A 152 12.39 -2.10 5.35
C GLU A 152 13.12 -0.96 4.63
N THR A 153 14.43 -1.06 4.58
CA THR A 153 15.26 -0.16 3.76
C THR A 153 16.04 -0.96 2.73
N ILE A 154 16.02 -0.49 1.49
CA ILE A 154 16.78 -1.03 0.36
C ILE A 154 17.86 -0.01 -0.02
N ASN A 155 19.11 -0.44 -0.04
CA ASN A 155 20.25 0.32 -0.53
C ASN A 155 20.52 -0.04 -2.00
N VAL A 156 20.39 0.94 -2.89
CA VAL A 156 20.73 0.78 -4.31
C VAL A 156 22.14 1.29 -4.54
N VAL A 157 23.01 0.43 -5.04
CA VAL A 157 24.38 0.76 -5.44
C VAL A 157 24.49 0.86 -6.95
N ALA A 158 25.56 1.50 -7.41
CA ALA A 158 25.90 1.58 -8.83
C ALA A 158 26.24 0.19 -9.43
#